data_AF-A0A932LVE1-F1
#
_entry.id   AF-A0A932LVE1-F1
#
_cell.length_a   1.000
_cell.length_b   1.000
_cell.length_c   1.000
_cell.angle_alpha   90.00
_cell.angle_beta   90.00
_cell.angle_gamma   90.00
#
_symmetry.space_group_name_H-M   'P 1'
#
loop_
_entity.id
_entity.type
_entity.pdbx_description
1 polymer ?
#
loop_
_entity_poly.entity_id
_entity_poly.type
_entity_poly.pdbx_seq_one_letter_code
_entity_poly.pdbx_strand_id
1 'polypeptide(L)'
;MSDETSGLRAYVDELIAATNAGKINWKTVNPSTFVWEPGAPKNARVSLQRVDRTTPTGNVTRREIFYLFQAFDSMEPNTSPVVSVESRKDGELQLRFATLFELIKTGLSQKNLDFLRSILPSNQS
;
A
#
# COMPACT_ATOMS: atom_id res chain seq x y z
N MET A 1 -19.32 -14.90 -9.08
CA MET A 1 -18.44 -13.82 -8.60
C MET A 1 -18.26 -12.87 -9.77
N SER A 2 -18.43 -11.56 -9.59
CA SER A 2 -18.38 -10.60 -10.70
C SER A 2 -16.95 -10.51 -11.26
N ASP A 3 -16.84 -10.45 -12.59
CA ASP A 3 -15.57 -10.37 -13.33
C ASP A 3 -14.66 -9.21 -12.87
N GLU A 4 -15.26 -8.16 -12.30
CA GLU A 4 -14.57 -7.02 -11.69
C GLU A 4 -13.65 -7.40 -10.52
N THR A 5 -14.05 -8.37 -9.70
CA THR A 5 -13.26 -8.80 -8.53
C THR A 5 -12.03 -9.60 -8.99
N SER A 6 -12.17 -10.41 -10.03
CA SER A 6 -11.08 -11.16 -10.64
C SER A 6 -10.07 -10.22 -11.31
N GLY A 7 -10.55 -9.20 -12.03
CA GLY A 7 -9.70 -8.18 -12.64
C GLY A 7 -8.90 -7.38 -11.61
N LEU A 8 -9.53 -7.02 -10.48
CA LEU A 8 -8.83 -6.34 -9.39
C LEU A 8 -7.73 -7.21 -8.77
N ARG A 9 -8.00 -8.49 -8.49
CA ARG A 9 -6.98 -9.41 -7.92
C ARG A 9 -5.76 -9.52 -8.83
N ALA A 10 -5.97 -9.70 -10.14
CA ALA A 10 -4.88 -9.77 -11.11
C ALA A 10 -4.07 -8.46 -11.14
N TYR A 11 -4.75 -7.31 -11.12
CA TYR A 11 -4.08 -6.01 -11.06
C TYR A 11 -3.22 -5.84 -9.79
N VAL A 12 -3.70 -6.33 -8.64
CA VAL A 12 -2.92 -6.30 -7.39
C VAL A 12 -1.69 -7.21 -7.47
N ASP A 13 -1.82 -8.38 -8.11
CA ASP A 13 -0.67 -9.27 -8.35
C ASP A 13 0.38 -8.59 -9.25
N GLU A 14 -0.04 -7.83 -10.26
CA GLU A 14 0.86 -6.99 -11.07
C GLU A 14 1.54 -5.88 -10.25
N LEU A 15 0.81 -5.20 -9.36
CA LEU A 15 1.37 -4.19 -8.46
C LEU A 15 2.42 -4.79 -7.52
N ILE A 16 2.18 -5.99 -6.99
CA ILE A 16 3.15 -6.71 -6.16
C ILE A 16 4.40 -7.01 -6.98
N ALA A 17 4.25 -7.58 -8.18
CA ALA A 17 5.37 -7.90 -9.05
C ALA A 17 6.18 -6.65 -9.44
N ALA A 18 5.52 -5.55 -9.80
CA ALA A 18 6.16 -4.29 -10.17
C ALA A 18 6.86 -3.62 -8.98
N THR A 19 6.29 -3.70 -7.78
CA THR A 19 6.92 -3.19 -6.56
C THR A 19 8.15 -4.03 -6.19
N ASN A 20 8.05 -5.36 -6.27
CA ASN A 20 9.17 -6.26 -6.02
C ASN A 20 10.32 -6.06 -7.01
N ALA A 21 9.99 -5.79 -8.28
CA ALA A 21 10.96 -5.45 -9.31
C ALA A 21 11.51 -4.01 -9.22
N GLY A 22 11.13 -3.23 -8.21
CA GLY A 22 11.59 -1.84 -8.02
C GLY A 22 11.08 -0.86 -9.09
N LYS A 23 10.07 -1.24 -9.88
CA LYS A 23 9.48 -0.38 -10.93
C LYS A 23 8.53 0.67 -10.37
N ILE A 24 8.06 0.46 -9.13
CA ILE A 24 7.16 1.37 -8.42
C ILE A 24 7.90 2.01 -7.26
N ASN A 25 7.89 3.34 -7.21
CA ASN A 25 8.40 4.10 -6.09
C ASN A 25 7.24 4.58 -5.22
N TRP A 26 7.00 3.84 -4.14
CA TRP A 26 6.05 4.24 -3.10
C TRP A 26 6.64 5.34 -2.22
N LYS A 27 5.81 6.32 -1.91
CA LYS A 27 6.05 7.37 -0.92
C LYS A 27 5.31 7.02 0.37
N THR A 28 5.98 7.18 1.50
CA THR A 28 5.35 7.05 2.82
C THR A 28 4.68 8.37 3.19
N VAL A 29 3.36 8.35 3.38
CA VAL A 29 2.63 9.50 3.94
C VAL A 29 2.68 9.44 5.47
N ASN A 30 2.48 8.24 6.02
CA ASN A 30 2.63 7.92 7.43
C ASN A 30 2.92 6.41 7.57
N PRO A 31 3.21 5.88 8.77
CA PRO A 31 3.57 4.47 8.94
C PRO A 31 2.52 3.44 8.49
N SER A 32 1.26 3.83 8.34
CA SER A 32 0.17 2.97 7.90
C SER A 32 -0.35 3.29 6.50
N THR A 33 0.20 4.29 5.80
CA THR A 33 -0.27 4.72 4.48
C THR A 33 0.88 4.94 3.51
N PHE A 34 0.83 4.23 2.39
CA PHE A 34 1.74 4.40 1.26
C PHE A 34 0.99 4.93 0.05
N VAL A 35 1.64 5.79 -0.71
CA VAL A 35 1.10 6.38 -1.92
C VAL A 35 2.06 6.16 -3.07
N TRP A 36 1.54 5.77 -4.22
CA TRP A 36 2.25 5.75 -5.48
C TRP A 36 1.61 6.72 -6.46
N GLU A 37 2.47 7.52 -7.08
CA GLU A 37 2.11 8.50 -8.10
C GLU A 37 2.79 8.04 -9.40
N PRO A 38 2.10 7.32 -10.30
CA PRO A 38 2.60 7.07 -11.65
C PRO A 38 3.05 8.39 -12.28
N GLY A 39 4.23 8.36 -12.91
CA GLY A 39 4.77 9.53 -13.59
C GLY A 39 3.93 9.98 -14.78
N ALA A 40 4.31 11.12 -15.38
CA ALA A 40 3.68 11.66 -16.58
C ALA A 40 3.51 10.60 -17.69
N PRO A 41 2.38 10.60 -18.44
CA PRO A 41 1.40 11.68 -18.56
C PRO A 41 0.20 11.59 -17.59
N LYS A 42 0.13 10.59 -16.70
CA LYS A 42 -1.07 10.34 -15.90
C LYS A 42 -1.00 11.01 -14.53
N ASN A 43 -1.89 11.97 -14.29
CA ASN A 43 -2.10 12.58 -12.96
C ASN A 43 -2.91 11.65 -12.03
N ALA A 44 -2.54 10.36 -11.95
CA ALA A 44 -3.25 9.40 -11.13
C ALA A 44 -2.51 9.13 -9.83
N ARG A 45 -3.24 8.83 -8.76
CA ARG A 45 -2.66 8.46 -7.46
C ARG A 45 -3.22 7.13 -7.00
N VAL A 46 -2.37 6.27 -6.46
CA VAL A 46 -2.77 5.05 -5.78
C VAL A 46 -2.37 5.15 -4.32
N SER A 47 -3.28 4.79 -3.42
CA SER A 47 -3.06 4.77 -1.98
C SER A 47 -3.35 3.36 -1.45
N LEU A 48 -2.47 2.89 -0.58
CA LEU A 48 -2.67 1.68 0.21
C LEU A 48 -2.52 2.04 1.68
N GLN A 49 -3.59 1.83 2.44
CA GLN A 49 -3.62 2.10 3.87
C GLN A 49 -3.92 0.82 4.66
N ARG A 50 -3.14 0.56 5.71
CA ARG A 50 -3.48 -0.40 6.76
C ARG A 50 -4.36 0.29 7.80
N VAL A 51 -5.56 -0.25 8.01
CA VAL A 51 -6.53 0.25 8.98
C VAL A 51 -6.59 -0.72 10.16
N ASP A 52 -6.35 -0.19 11.35
CA ASP A 52 -6.55 -0.91 12.61
C ASP A 52 -7.82 -0.37 13.27
N ARG A 53 -8.89 -1.17 13.19
CA ARG A 53 -10.20 -0.78 13.70
C ARG A 53 -10.50 -1.55 14.97
N THR A 54 -10.74 -0.79 16.01
CA THR A 54 -11.23 -1.32 17.28
C THR A 54 -12.72 -1.06 17.38
N THR A 55 -13.54 -2.12 17.42
CA THR A 55 -14.99 -2.01 17.52
C THR A 55 -15.47 -2.62 18.84
N PRO A 56 -16.14 -1.85 19.72
CA PRO A 56 -16.76 -2.40 20.93
C PRO A 56 -17.92 -3.30 20.52
N THR A 57 -17.93 -4.53 21.03
CA THR A 57 -18.98 -5.53 20.80
C THR A 57 -19.47 -6.03 22.17
N GLY A 58 -20.42 -5.31 22.76
CA GLY A 58 -20.82 -5.52 24.16
C GLY A 58 -19.68 -5.18 25.11
N ASN A 59 -19.34 -6.12 26.02
CA ASN A 59 -18.22 -5.96 26.97
C ASN A 59 -16.85 -6.36 26.38
N VAL A 60 -16.81 -6.79 25.12
CA VAL A 60 -15.58 -7.24 24.45
C VAL A 60 -15.18 -6.25 23.38
N THR A 61 -13.90 -5.89 23.36
CA THR A 61 -13.32 -5.06 22.31
C THR A 61 -12.79 -5.96 21.19
N ARG A 62 -13.37 -5.87 19.99
CA ARG A 62 -12.88 -6.59 18.82
C ARG A 62 -11.91 -5.71 18.03
N ARG A 63 -10.68 -6.16 17.87
CA ARG A 63 -9.69 -5.54 16.99
C ARG A 63 -9.71 -6.22 15.63
N GLU A 64 -9.79 -5.44 14.57
CA GLU A 64 -9.79 -5.89 13.18
C GLU A 64 -8.74 -5.11 12.40
N ILE A 65 -7.91 -5.83 11.64
CA ILE A 65 -6.95 -5.22 10.72
C ILE A 65 -7.41 -5.51 9.31
N PHE A 66 -7.61 -4.46 8.52
CA PHE A 66 -7.90 -4.55 7.10
C PHE A 66 -7.12 -3.50 6.33
N TYR A 67 -7.19 -3.56 5.01
CA TYR A 67 -6.52 -2.65 4.11
C TYR A 67 -7.55 -1.92 3.26
N LEU A 68 -7.29 -0.63 3.06
CA LEU A 68 -8.03 0.23 2.17
C LEU A 68 -7.15 0.56 0.97
N PHE A 69 -7.55 0.10 -0.20
CA PHE A 69 -6.91 0.41 -1.47
C PHE A 69 -7.75 1.44 -2.21
N GLN A 70 -7.12 2.54 -2.61
CA GLN A 70 -7.78 3.62 -3.32
C GLN A 70 -6.99 4.02 -4.57
N ALA A 71 -7.68 4.19 -5.68
CA ALA A 71 -7.12 4.81 -6.88
C ALA A 71 -7.88 6.11 -7.17
N PHE A 72 -7.13 7.13 -7.56
CA PHE A 72 -7.60 8.46 -7.93
C PHE A 72 -7.12 8.75 -9.35
N ASP A 73 -7.96 9.39 -10.14
CA ASP A 73 -7.65 9.87 -11.49
C ASP A 73 -7.04 11.28 -11.50
N SER A 74 -6.94 11.92 -10.32
CA SER A 74 -6.31 13.21 -10.08
C SER A 74 -5.34 13.16 -8.90
N MET A 75 -4.34 14.05 -8.92
CA MET A 75 -3.43 14.31 -7.80
C MET A 75 -3.99 15.33 -6.81
N GLU A 76 -5.12 15.97 -7.13
CA GLU A 76 -5.67 17.04 -6.31
C GLU A 76 -6.06 16.53 -4.89
N PRO A 77 -5.81 17.35 -3.86
CA PRO A 77 -6.36 17.07 -2.54
C PRO A 77 -7.89 17.16 -2.61
N ASN A 78 -8.59 16.24 -1.94
CA ASN A 78 -10.06 16.12 -1.87
C ASN A 78 -10.78 15.54 -3.10
N THR A 79 -10.07 15.00 -4.09
CA THR A 79 -10.74 14.20 -5.14
C THR A 79 -11.26 12.90 -4.55
N SER A 80 -12.48 12.52 -4.93
CA SER A 80 -13.02 11.21 -4.55
C SER A 80 -12.28 10.11 -5.30
N PRO A 81 -12.02 8.96 -4.66
CA PRO A 81 -11.38 7.85 -5.34
C PRO A 81 -12.29 7.28 -6.42
N VAL A 82 -11.75 7.01 -7.61
CA VAL A 82 -12.44 6.28 -8.69
C VAL A 82 -12.55 4.78 -8.39
N VAL A 83 -11.64 4.26 -7.56
CA VAL A 83 -11.68 2.90 -7.02
C VAL A 83 -11.44 2.98 -5.52
N SER A 84 -12.31 2.38 -4.71
CA SER A 84 -12.14 2.30 -3.26
C SER A 84 -12.56 0.92 -2.77
N VAL A 85 -11.59 0.14 -2.28
CA VAL A 85 -11.80 -1.26 -1.92
C VAL A 85 -11.27 -1.53 -0.52
N GLU A 86 -12.16 -2.05 0.33
CA GLU A 86 -11.82 -2.56 1.66
C GLU A 86 -11.63 -4.08 1.59
N SER A 87 -10.49 -4.57 2.04
CA SER A 87 -10.19 -6.01 1.97
C SER A 87 -10.99 -6.88 2.93
N ARG A 88 -11.62 -6.32 3.96
CA ARG A 88 -12.37 -7.11 4.97
C ARG A 88 -13.52 -7.95 4.38
N LYS A 89 -13.96 -7.63 3.17
CA LYS A 89 -15.03 -8.35 2.46
C LYS A 89 -14.51 -9.50 1.59
N ASP A 90 -13.19 -9.62 1.41
CA ASP A 90 -12.55 -10.60 0.53
C ASP A 90 -11.20 -11.07 1.12
N GLY A 91 -11.17 -12.31 1.59
CA GLY A 91 -9.99 -12.89 2.22
C GLY A 91 -8.77 -13.00 1.30
N GLU A 92 -8.97 -13.13 -0.02
CA GLU A 92 -7.87 -13.15 -0.97
C GLU A 92 -7.28 -11.76 -1.18
N LEU A 93 -8.12 -10.72 -1.27
CA LEU A 93 -7.65 -9.33 -1.34
C LEU A 93 -6.96 -8.92 -0.04
N GLN A 94 -7.44 -9.40 1.11
CA GLN A 94 -6.77 -9.20 2.41
C GLN A 94 -5.33 -9.71 2.37
N LEU A 95 -5.11 -10.92 1.88
CA LEU A 95 -3.78 -11.51 1.78
C LEU A 95 -2.89 -10.71 0.82
N ARG A 96 -3.39 -10.39 -0.37
CA ARG A 96 -2.63 -9.64 -1.39
C ARG A 96 -2.25 -8.23 -0.93
N PHE A 97 -3.18 -7.49 -0.34
CA PHE A 97 -2.87 -6.16 0.20
C PHE A 97 -1.91 -6.23 1.39
N ALA A 98 -2.01 -7.26 2.25
CA ALA A 98 -1.02 -7.48 3.30
C ALA A 98 0.39 -7.73 2.71
N THR A 99 0.48 -8.59 1.69
CA THR A 99 1.74 -8.87 0.98
C THR A 99 2.33 -7.61 0.36
N LEU A 100 1.51 -6.84 -0.37
CA LEU A 100 1.95 -5.58 -0.97
C LEU A 100 2.43 -4.58 0.10
N PHE A 101 1.67 -4.43 1.17
CA PHE A 101 2.00 -3.50 2.26
C PHE A 101 3.36 -3.82 2.92
N GLU A 102 3.59 -5.08 3.29
CA GLU A 102 4.86 -5.48 3.91
C GLU A 102 6.02 -5.40 2.92
N LEU A 103 5.80 -5.68 1.64
CA LEU A 103 6.82 -5.54 0.61
C LEU A 103 7.26 -4.07 0.42
N ILE A 104 6.31 -3.12 0.43
CA ILE A 104 6.60 -1.69 0.39
C ILE A 104 7.42 -1.26 1.62
N LYS A 105 6.95 -1.65 2.81
CA LYS A 105 7.54 -1.27 4.10
C LYS A 105 8.96 -1.80 4.27
N THR A 106 9.22 -3.05 3.88
CA THR A 106 10.54 -3.67 3.94
C THR A 106 11.50 -3.05 2.92
N GLY A 107 11.05 -2.82 1.69
CA GLY A 107 11.83 -2.15 0.66
C GLY A 107 12.28 -0.73 1.06
N LEU A 108 11.39 0.05 1.70
CA LEU A 108 11.73 1.37 2.23
C LEU A 108 12.72 1.32 3.39
N SER A 109 12.57 0.31 4.26
CA SER A 109 13.50 0.09 5.37
C SER A 109 14.91 -0.19 4.85
N GLN A 110 15.04 -1.00 3.80
CA GLN A 110 16.33 -1.26 3.16
C GLN A 110 16.94 -0.01 2.54
N LYS A 111 16.15 0.78 1.78
CA LYS A 111 16.62 2.07 1.21
C LYS A 111 17.11 3.04 2.28
N ASN A 112 16.40 3.13 3.41
CA ASN A 112 16.79 3.98 4.53
C ASN A 112 18.08 3.49 5.19
N LEU A 113 18.24 2.17 5.38
CA LEU A 113 19.47 1.60 5.92
C LEU A 113 20.66 1.82 4.98
N ASP A 114 20.47 1.67 3.67
CA ASP A 114 21.52 1.90 2.67
C ASP A 114 21.93 3.38 2.65
N PHE A 115 20.97 4.30 2.75
CA PHE A 115 21.26 5.73 2.92
C PHE A 115 22.07 5.99 4.21
N LEU A 116 21.66 5.43 5.35
CA LEU A 116 22.40 5.57 6.61
C LEU A 116 23.83 5.03 6.50
N ARG A 117 24.03 3.87 5.85
CA ARG A 117 25.35 3.31 5.58
C ARG A 117 26.20 4.22 4.69
N SER A 118 25.59 4.93 3.75
CA SER A 118 26.31 5.84 2.83
C SER A 118 26.80 7.14 3.49
N ILE A 119 26.13 7.59 4.56
CA ILE A 119 26.50 8.82 5.28
C ILE A 119 27.38 8.58 6.50
N LEU A 120 27.38 7.37 7.05
CA LEU A 120 28.30 7.01 8.12
C LEU A 120 29.71 6.93 7.52
N PRO A 121 30.72 7.61 8.10
CA PRO A 121 32.09 7.43 7.67
C PRO A 121 32.41 5.94 7.75
N SER A 122 32.85 5.36 6.64
CA SER A 122 33.39 4.01 6.64
C SER A 122 34.61 4.03 7.54
N ASN A 123 34.46 3.62 8.80
CA ASN A 123 35.57 3.29 9.66
C ASN A 123 36.26 2.08 9.04
N GLN A 124 37.14 2.36 8.07
CA GLN A 124 38.11 1.39 7.60
C GLN A 124 39.13 1.23 8.73
N SER A 125 38.99 0.11 9.43
CA SER A 125 40.04 -0.49 10.26
C SER A 125 41.03 -1.22 9.38
#